data_AF-V9NBW1-F1
#
_entry.id   AF-V9NBW1-F1
#
_cell.length_a   1.000
_cell.length_b   1.000
_cell.length_c   1.000
_cell.angle_alpha   90.00
_cell.angle_beta   90.00
_cell.angle_gamma   90.00
#
_symmetry.space_group_name_H-M   'P 1'
#
loop_
_entity.id
_entity.type
_entity.pdbx_description
1 polymer ?
#
loop_
_entity_poly.entity_id
_entity_poly.type
_entity_poly.pdbx_seq_one_letter_code
_entity_poly.pdbx_strand_id
1 'polypeptide(L)' 'SGGDHIHAGTVVGKLEGEREMTLGFVDLLRDDFIEKDRSRGIFFTQDWVSMPGVLPVASGGIHVWHMPALTEIF' A
#
# COMPACT_ATOMS: atom_id res chain seq x y z
N SER A 1 5.87 -17.02 4.00
CA SER A 1 4.52 -16.98 4.59
C SER A 1 3.49 -17.16 3.50
N GLY A 2 3.35 -16.20 2.57
CA GLY A 2 2.44 -16.28 1.42
C GLY A 2 0.99 -15.98 1.80
N GLY A 3 0.33 -15.11 1.05
CA GLY A 3 -1.07 -14.73 1.26
C GLY A 3 -1.57 -13.84 0.14
N ASP A 4 -2.83 -14.00 -0.24
CA ASP A 4 -3.39 -13.31 -1.41
C ASP A 4 -3.75 -11.86 -1.10
N HIS A 5 -4.22 -11.57 0.12
CA HIS A 5 -4.64 -10.24 0.57
C HIS A 5 -3.97 -9.85 1.90
N ILE A 6 -3.73 -8.55 2.13
CA ILE A 6 -3.28 -8.03 3.42
C ILE A 6 -3.84 -6.62 3.68
N HIS A 7 -4.14 -6.30 4.95
CA HIS A 7 -4.57 -4.95 5.32
C HIS A 7 -3.41 -3.95 5.16
N ALA A 8 -3.65 -2.85 4.44
CA ALA A 8 -2.64 -1.87 4.05
C ALA A 8 -2.99 -0.43 4.53
N GLY A 9 -3.84 -0.32 5.55
CA GLY A 9 -4.25 0.99 6.08
C GLY A 9 -5.29 1.71 5.21
N THR A 10 -5.69 2.90 5.63
CA THR A 10 -6.74 3.68 4.94
C THR A 10 -6.33 5.12 4.65
N VAL A 11 -5.26 5.63 5.29
CA VAL A 11 -4.82 7.04 5.30
C VAL A 11 -5.83 8.01 5.91
N VAL A 12 -7.09 7.94 5.48
CA VAL A 12 -8.20 8.83 5.86
C VAL A 12 -9.15 8.24 6.89
N GLY A 13 -8.93 6.99 7.31
CA GLY A 13 -9.78 6.30 8.26
C GLY A 13 -9.39 6.53 9.72
N LYS A 14 -9.86 5.65 10.61
CA LYS A 14 -9.69 5.84 12.07
C LYS A 14 -8.29 5.48 12.59
N LEU A 15 -7.54 4.69 11.82
CA LEU A 15 -6.23 4.16 12.23
C LEU A 15 -5.15 4.97 11.52
N GLU A 16 -3.99 5.09 12.16
CA GLU A 16 -2.83 5.79 11.60
C GLU A 16 -2.40 5.21 10.25
N GLY A 17 -1.98 6.09 9.35
CA GLY A 17 -1.41 5.75 8.06
C GLY A 17 -0.99 7.01 7.32
N GLU A 18 0.32 7.29 7.27
CA GLU A 18 0.86 8.39 6.48
C GLU A 18 0.82 8.02 4.99
N ARG A 19 0.47 8.99 4.13
CA ARG A 19 0.13 8.75 2.73
C ARG A 19 1.33 8.23 1.93
N GLU A 20 2.47 8.90 1.99
CA GLU A 20 3.63 8.55 1.16
C GLU A 20 4.23 7.20 1.56
N MET A 21 4.29 6.91 2.86
CA MET A 21 4.68 5.59 3.34
C MET A 21 3.69 4.51 2.92
N THR A 22 2.39 4.81 2.93
CA THR A 22 1.35 3.87 2.49
C THR A 22 1.49 3.49 1.02
N LEU A 23 1.71 4.48 0.16
CA LEU A 23 1.98 4.23 -1.25
C LEU A 23 3.24 3.36 -1.41
N GLY A 24 4.31 3.66 -0.68
CA GLY A 24 5.54 2.88 -0.72
C GLY A 24 5.36 1.40 -0.39
N PHE A 25 4.66 1.06 0.69
CA PHE A 25 4.43 -0.35 1.03
C PHE A 25 3.32 -1.02 0.20
N VAL A 26 2.40 -0.27 -0.41
CA VAL A 26 1.47 -0.80 -1.41
C VAL A 26 2.22 -1.23 -2.67
N ASP A 27 3.15 -0.41 -3.15
CA ASP A 27 4.02 -0.76 -4.29
C ASP A 27 4.82 -2.04 -3.97
N LEU A 28 5.40 -2.12 -2.78
CA LEU A 28 6.13 -3.33 -2.31
C LEU A 28 5.27 -4.60 -2.25
N LEU A 29 3.94 -4.48 -2.11
CA LEU A 29 3.03 -5.63 -2.09
C LEU A 29 2.63 -6.08 -3.49
N ARG A 30 2.50 -5.18 -4.46
CA ARG A 30 1.89 -5.46 -5.77
C ARG A 30 2.89 -5.61 -6.91
N ASP A 31 3.91 -4.78 -6.92
CA ASP A 31 4.76 -4.59 -8.09
C ASP A 31 5.92 -5.58 -8.05
N ASP A 32 6.42 -5.99 -9.21
CA ASP A 32 7.53 -6.95 -9.30
C ASP A 32 8.89 -6.31 -9.01
N PHE A 33 9.02 -5.01 -9.30
CA PHE A 33 10.24 -4.24 -9.14
C PHE A 33 9.95 -2.84 -8.63
N ILE A 34 10.52 -2.49 -7.49
CA ILE A 34 10.32 -1.20 -6.81
C ILE A 34 11.67 -0.53 -6.63
N GLU A 35 11.84 0.68 -7.19
CA GLU A 35 13.07 1.46 -7.01
C GLU A 35 13.17 2.06 -5.62
N LYS A 36 14.41 2.30 -5.16
CA LYS A 36 14.67 3.06 -3.94
C LYS A 36 14.06 4.46 -4.03
N ASP A 37 13.10 4.73 -3.16
CA ASP A 37 12.53 6.06 -2.95
C ASP A 37 12.40 6.40 -1.46
N ARG A 38 13.27 7.29 -0.99
CA ARG A 38 13.31 7.71 0.43
C ARG A 38 12.12 8.59 0.82
N SER A 39 11.44 9.23 -0.13
CA SER A 39 10.26 10.04 0.14
C SER A 39 9.05 9.17 0.52
N ARG A 40 9.01 7.93 0.01
CA ARG A 40 8.01 6.91 0.32
C ARG A 40 8.48 5.86 1.33
N GLY A 41 9.60 6.11 2.01
CA GLY A 41 10.15 5.18 3.01
C GLY A 41 10.79 3.92 2.44
N ILE A 42 11.08 3.86 1.13
CA ILE A 42 11.75 2.73 0.48
C ILE A 42 13.27 2.99 0.47
N PHE A 43 14.00 2.24 1.30
CA PHE A 43 15.45 2.45 1.49
C PHE A 43 16.32 1.71 0.48
N PHE A 44 15.80 0.62 -0.10
CA PHE A 44 16.47 -0.26 -1.04
C PHE A 44 15.55 -0.55 -2.21
N THR A 45 16.15 -0.71 -3.39
CA THR A 45 15.44 -1.28 -4.54
C THR A 45 15.09 -2.73 -4.20
N GLN A 46 13.85 -3.14 -4.52
CA GLN A 46 13.34 -4.47 -4.27
C GLN A 46 12.90 -5.10 -5.59
N ASP A 47 13.47 -6.27 -5.91
CA ASP A 47 13.09 -7.12 -7.03
C ASP A 47 12.47 -8.41 -6.47
N TRP A 48 11.26 -8.73 -6.88
CA TRP A 48 10.49 -9.87 -6.42
C TRP A 48 10.52 -11.07 -7.37
N VAL A 49 11.25 -10.96 -8.50
CA VAL A 49 11.53 -12.07 -9.43
C VAL A 49 10.29 -12.91 -9.77
N SER A 50 9.22 -12.22 -10.18
CA SER A 50 7.93 -12.76 -10.60
C SER A 50 7.13 -13.45 -9.50
N MET A 51 7.40 -13.16 -8.24
CA MET A 51 6.50 -13.56 -7.16
C MET A 51 5.13 -12.87 -7.36
N PRO A 52 4.00 -13.61 -7.19
CA PRO A 52 2.68 -13.00 -7.29
C PRO A 52 2.51 -11.86 -6.28
N GLY A 53 1.96 -10.74 -6.76
CA GLY A 53 1.59 -9.61 -5.90
C GLY A 53 0.44 -9.95 -4.94
N VAL A 54 0.36 -9.18 -3.86
CA VAL A 54 -0.65 -9.27 -2.81
C VAL A 54 -1.63 -8.11 -2.97
N LEU A 55 -2.94 -8.37 -2.87
CA LEU A 55 -3.96 -7.33 -2.94
C LEU A 55 -4.01 -6.51 -1.63
N PRO A 56 -3.73 -5.20 -1.66
CA PRO A 56 -3.85 -4.35 -0.47
C PRO A 56 -5.32 -4.11 -0.13
N VAL A 57 -5.66 -4.25 1.15
CA VAL A 57 -7.03 -4.04 1.66
C VAL A 57 -7.08 -2.80 2.53
N ALA A 58 -7.86 -1.80 2.10
CA ALA A 58 -8.17 -0.61 2.88
C ALA A 58 -9.35 -0.86 3.82
N SER A 59 -9.12 -0.83 5.14
CA SER A 59 -10.18 -1.04 6.14
C SER A 59 -9.91 -0.31 7.45
N GLY A 60 -10.98 0.19 8.07
CA GLY A 60 -10.97 0.82 9.40
C GLY A 60 -11.54 2.25 9.41
N GLY A 61 -12.80 2.39 9.83
CA GLY A 61 -13.42 3.72 10.01
C GLY A 61 -13.66 4.50 8.72
N ILE A 62 -13.86 3.80 7.60
CA ILE A 62 -14.18 4.43 6.31
C ILE A 62 -15.70 4.53 6.10
N HIS A 63 -16.13 5.53 5.34
CA HIS A 63 -17.52 5.75 4.94
C HIS A 63 -17.57 6.35 3.53
N VAL A 64 -18.77 6.53 2.96
CA VAL A 64 -18.96 6.90 1.55
C VAL A 64 -18.21 8.15 1.08
N TRP A 65 -18.01 9.14 1.95
CA TRP A 65 -17.26 10.36 1.60
C TRP A 65 -15.75 10.15 1.41
N HIS A 66 -15.21 9.02 1.86
CA HIS A 66 -13.82 8.65 1.63
C HIS A 66 -13.61 7.99 0.27
N MET A 67 -14.68 7.60 -0.45
CA MET A 67 -14.54 6.90 -1.72
C MET A 67 -13.63 7.62 -2.74
N PRO A 68 -13.76 8.94 -2.99
CA PRO A 68 -12.90 9.61 -3.95
C PRO A 68 -11.41 9.53 -3.58
N ALA A 69 -11.08 9.66 -2.29
CA ALA A 69 -9.71 9.55 -1.80
C ALA A 69 -9.18 8.11 -1.90
N LEU A 70 -10.00 7.12 -1.52
CA LEU A 70 -9.59 5.71 -1.57
C LEU A 70 -9.34 5.24 -3.01
N THR A 71 -10.15 5.66 -3.98
CA THR A 71 -9.94 5.34 -5.40
C THR A 71 -8.78 6.09 -6.04
N GLU A 72 -8.28 7.13 -5.38
CA GLU A 72 -7.08 7.87 -5.82
C GLU A 72 -5.80 7.25 -5.25
N ILE A 73 -5.88 6.70 -4.03
CA ILE A 73 -4.72 6.12 -3.33
C ILE A 73 -4.39 4.69 -3.79
N PHE A 74 -5.39 3.83 -4.03
CA PHE A 74 -5.20 2.39 -4.27
C PHE A 74 -5.58 1.96 -5.69
#